data_AF-A0AAD5GIG3-F1
#
_entry.id   AF-A0AAD5GIG3-F1
#
_cell.length_a   1.000
_cell.length_b   1.000
_cell.length_c   1.000
_cell.angle_alpha   90.00
_cell.angle_beta   90.00
_cell.angle_gamma   90.00
#
_symmetry.space_group_name_H-M   'P 1'
#
loop_
_entity.id
_entity.type
_entity.pdbx_description
1 polymer ?
#
loop_
_entity_poly.entity_id
_entity_poly.type
_entity_poly.pdbx_seq_one_letter_code
_entity_poly.pdbx_strand_id
1 'polypeptide(L)'
;MRFPKYGILLTAFLKLIPSLMPYLGTIFCVMCIYCTLGIQVFGGIVNAGNPDLQATDLANNDYLLFNFNDYPNGMVTLFNLLVMGNWQIWMQDYATLTGTSWTYAYFISFYLITILLLLNLIVAFVLEAFFFEPELGSSDGETKIQQVVRQRGTIGIKKRSHRVDMILRHMLSSELHHSPPSP
;
A
#
# COMPACT_ATOMS: atom_id res chain seq x y z
N MET A 1 20.81 32.30 -1.47
CA MET A 1 19.76 31.77 -2.35
C MET A 1 19.07 30.60 -1.65
N ARG A 2 17.86 30.79 -1.15
CA ARG A 2 17.04 29.73 -0.53
C ARG A 2 16.02 29.32 -1.60
N PHE A 3 16.25 28.22 -2.31
CA PHE A 3 15.43 27.82 -3.46
C PHE A 3 14.03 27.39 -2.97
N PRO A 4 12.97 28.21 -3.15
CA PRO A 4 11.65 27.93 -2.57
C PRO A 4 10.96 26.71 -3.19
N LYS A 5 11.41 26.28 -4.39
CA LYS A 5 10.84 25.15 -5.14
C LYS A 5 11.04 23.80 -4.44
N TYR A 6 12.19 23.56 -3.80
CA TYR A 6 12.45 22.29 -3.12
C TYR A 6 11.78 22.18 -1.74
N GLY A 7 11.48 23.30 -1.09
CA GLY A 7 10.84 23.31 0.23
C GLY A 7 9.40 22.80 0.20
N ILE A 8 8.68 23.09 -0.89
CA ILE A 8 7.32 22.60 -1.11
C ILE A 8 7.33 21.07 -1.32
N LEU A 9 8.24 20.57 -2.16
CA LEU A 9 8.40 19.13 -2.42
C LEU A 9 8.82 18.37 -1.17
N LEU A 10 9.75 18.92 -0.37
CA LEU A 10 10.16 18.32 0.90
C LEU A 10 9.00 18.28 1.90
N THR A 11 8.20 19.34 1.98
CA THR A 11 7.04 19.39 2.89
C THR A 11 5.96 18.42 2.46
N ALA A 12 5.67 18.30 1.16
CA ALA A 12 4.79 17.28 0.62
C ALA A 12 5.30 15.87 0.96
N PHE A 13 6.59 15.59 0.70
CA PHE A 13 7.20 14.30 1.03
C PHE A 13 7.13 13.97 2.54
N LEU A 14 7.45 14.93 3.41
CA LEU A 14 7.36 14.73 4.86
C LEU A 14 5.92 14.52 5.35
N LYS A 15 4.92 15.10 4.68
CA LYS A 15 3.49 14.84 4.95
C LYS A 15 3.05 13.43 4.51
N LEU A 16 3.74 12.81 3.55
CA LEU A 16 3.45 11.44 3.11
C LEU A 16 3.97 10.39 4.10
N ILE A 17 5.02 10.69 4.86
CA ILE A 17 5.65 9.73 5.80
C ILE A 17 4.64 9.11 6.78
N PRO A 18 3.79 9.87 7.50
CA PRO A 18 2.80 9.31 8.40
C PRO A 18 1.81 8.37 7.70
N SER A 19 1.43 8.72 6.47
CA SER A 19 0.50 7.92 5.66
C SER A 19 1.13 6.64 5.12
N LEU A 20 2.46 6.61 4.95
CA LEU A 20 3.23 5.42 4.52
C LEU A 20 3.53 4.45 5.66
N MET A 21 3.56 4.95 6.89
CA MET A 21 3.89 4.18 8.09
C MET A 21 3.13 2.85 8.25
N PRO A 22 1.80 2.75 8.05
CA PRO A 22 1.11 1.47 8.15
C PRO A 22 1.56 0.43 7.11
N TYR A 23 1.90 0.87 5.89
CA TYR A 23 2.35 -0.03 4.83
C TYR A 23 3.79 -0.50 5.08
N LEU A 24 4.67 0.40 5.51
CA LEU A 24 6.03 0.03 5.93
C LEU A 24 6.00 -0.92 7.14
N GLY A 25 5.11 -0.67 8.10
CA GLY A 25 4.88 -1.58 9.22
C GLY A 25 4.40 -2.96 8.78
N THR A 26 3.55 -3.03 7.75
CA THR A 26 3.09 -4.30 7.18
C THR A 26 4.25 -5.08 6.54
N ILE A 27 5.10 -4.42 5.74
CA ILE A 27 6.32 -5.05 5.19
C ILE A 27 7.23 -5.54 6.32
N PHE A 28 7.43 -4.71 7.35
CA PHE A 28 8.24 -5.08 8.51
C PHE A 28 7.70 -6.34 9.22
N CYS A 29 6.40 -6.43 9.46
CA CYS A 29 5.78 -7.63 10.04
C CYS A 29 5.99 -8.88 9.17
N VAL A 30 5.84 -8.76 7.85
CA VAL A 30 6.11 -9.87 6.92
C VAL A 30 7.58 -10.28 6.99
N MET A 31 8.51 -9.32 7.04
CA MET A 31 9.94 -9.63 7.22
C MET A 31 10.21 -10.35 8.54
N CYS A 32 9.58 -9.99 9.65
CA CYS A 32 9.75 -10.70 10.93
C CYS A 32 9.29 -12.17 10.86
N ILE A 33 8.17 -12.43 10.18
CA ILE A 33 7.66 -13.80 9.95
C ILE A 33 8.66 -14.59 9.12
N TYR A 34 9.09 -14.04 7.97
CA TYR A 34 10.07 -14.68 7.10
C TYR A 34 11.42 -14.87 7.79
N CYS A 35 11.85 -13.94 8.64
CA CYS A 35 13.12 -14.06 9.37
C CYS A 35 13.08 -15.28 10.29
N THR A 36 12.00 -15.43 11.04
CA THR A 36 11.81 -16.58 11.94
C THR A 36 11.79 -17.89 11.16
N LEU A 37 11.08 -17.94 10.03
CA LEU A 37 11.06 -19.12 9.15
C LEU A 37 12.45 -19.40 8.55
N GLY A 38 13.14 -18.38 8.08
CA GLY A 38 14.47 -18.50 7.48
C GLY A 38 15.50 -19.04 8.48
N ILE A 39 15.45 -18.62 9.74
CA ILE A 39 16.32 -19.17 10.79
C ILE A 39 15.99 -20.63 11.09
N GLN A 40 14.70 -21.00 11.10
CA GLN A 40 14.30 -22.39 11.36
C GLN A 40 14.73 -23.34 10.24
N VAL A 41 14.68 -22.89 8.98
CA VAL A 41 14.98 -23.73 7.82
C VAL A 41 16.46 -23.68 7.44
N PHE A 42 17.09 -22.52 7.55
CA PHE A 42 18.45 -22.26 7.06
C PHE A 42 19.45 -21.88 8.16
N GLY A 43 19.04 -21.95 9.43
CA GLY A 43 19.91 -21.60 10.55
C GLY A 43 21.16 -22.47 10.60
N GLY A 44 22.32 -21.82 10.64
CA GLY A 44 23.61 -22.47 10.82
C GLY A 44 24.20 -23.07 9.54
N ILE A 45 23.55 -22.98 8.37
CA ILE A 45 24.08 -23.58 7.13
C ILE A 45 25.20 -22.76 6.49
N VAL A 46 25.19 -21.44 6.71
CA VAL A 46 26.22 -20.52 6.23
C VAL A 46 27.32 -20.46 7.29
N ASN A 47 28.22 -21.44 7.29
CA ASN A 47 29.32 -21.52 8.25
C ASN A 47 30.60 -21.99 7.57
N ALA A 48 31.77 -21.63 8.14
CA ALA A 48 33.07 -21.96 7.56
C ALA A 48 33.37 -23.48 7.49
N GLY A 49 32.62 -24.31 8.21
CA GLY A 49 32.72 -25.77 8.16
C GLY A 49 31.88 -26.43 7.07
N ASN A 50 31.06 -25.68 6.33
CA ASN A 50 30.29 -26.21 5.21
C ASN A 50 31.16 -26.19 3.93
N PRO A 51 31.55 -27.36 3.38
CA PRO A 51 32.43 -27.41 2.20
C PRO A 51 31.76 -26.83 0.95
N ASP A 52 30.43 -26.92 0.85
CA ASP A 52 29.68 -26.43 -0.31
C ASP A 52 29.57 -24.90 -0.32
N LEU A 53 29.86 -24.23 0.81
CA LEU A 53 29.84 -22.77 0.92
C LEU A 53 30.87 -22.10 0.00
N GLN A 54 32.05 -22.70 -0.17
CA GLN A 54 33.09 -22.17 -1.06
C GLN A 54 32.70 -22.23 -2.54
N ALA A 55 31.71 -23.05 -2.90
CA ALA A 55 31.19 -23.14 -4.26
C ALA A 55 30.08 -22.11 -4.56
N THR A 56 29.63 -21.35 -3.55
CA THR A 56 28.53 -20.39 -3.68
C THR A 56 28.99 -18.95 -3.85
N ASP A 57 28.16 -18.13 -4.45
CA ASP A 57 28.42 -16.70 -4.64
C ASP A 57 28.37 -15.91 -3.32
N LEU A 58 27.78 -16.50 -2.27
CA LEU A 58 27.85 -16.01 -0.89
C LEU A 58 29.31 -15.88 -0.39
N ALA A 59 30.16 -16.86 -0.67
CA ALA A 59 31.57 -16.82 -0.29
C ALA A 59 32.39 -15.93 -1.24
N ASN A 60 32.12 -16.01 -2.54
CA ASN A 60 32.87 -15.27 -3.55
C ASN A 60 32.70 -13.75 -3.46
N ASN A 61 31.51 -13.28 -3.05
CA ASN A 61 31.19 -11.86 -2.94
C ASN A 61 31.30 -11.31 -1.51
N ASP A 62 31.87 -12.08 -0.58
CA ASP A 62 32.03 -11.70 0.83
C ASP A 62 30.68 -11.39 1.52
N TYR A 63 29.62 -12.08 1.08
CA TYR A 63 28.24 -11.94 1.57
C TYR A 63 27.92 -12.87 2.74
N LEU A 64 28.94 -13.34 3.45
CA LEU A 64 28.77 -14.25 4.58
C LEU A 64 27.95 -13.64 5.73
N LEU A 65 27.86 -12.31 5.81
CA LEU A 65 26.98 -11.61 6.75
C LEU A 65 25.50 -11.65 6.36
N PHE A 66 25.18 -11.97 5.10
CA PHE A 66 23.82 -12.12 4.60
C PHE A 66 23.36 -13.56 4.78
N ASN A 67 23.18 -13.93 6.05
CA ASN A 67 22.79 -15.27 6.45
C ASN A 67 21.56 -15.28 7.37
N PHE A 68 21.04 -16.48 7.65
CA PHE A 68 19.93 -16.73 8.58
C PHE A 68 20.38 -17.47 9.86
N ASN A 69 21.66 -17.35 10.26
CA ASN A 69 22.17 -18.01 11.45
C ASN A 69 21.64 -17.37 12.75
N ASP A 70 21.29 -16.09 12.71
CA ASP A 70 20.71 -15.33 13.81
C ASP A 70 19.70 -14.29 13.31
N TYR A 71 18.90 -13.77 14.22
CA TYR A 71 17.78 -12.90 13.87
C TYR A 71 18.20 -11.55 13.27
N PRO A 72 19.16 -10.81 13.83
CA PRO A 72 19.66 -9.58 13.19
C PRO A 72 20.20 -9.81 11.78
N ASN A 73 21.05 -10.82 11.57
CA ASN A 73 21.57 -11.13 10.24
C ASN A 73 20.46 -11.57 9.27
N GLY A 74 19.48 -12.35 9.75
CA GLY A 74 18.31 -12.73 8.96
C GLY A 74 17.47 -11.52 8.52
N MET A 75 17.30 -10.53 9.40
CA MET A 75 16.60 -9.28 9.07
C MET A 75 17.37 -8.45 8.03
N VAL A 76 18.69 -8.34 8.14
CA VAL A 76 19.54 -7.64 7.16
C VAL A 76 19.49 -8.36 5.80
N THR A 77 19.52 -9.69 5.81
CA THR A 77 19.38 -10.51 4.61
C THR A 77 18.04 -10.26 3.92
N LEU A 78 16.92 -10.29 4.64
CA LEU A 78 15.61 -9.99 4.06
C LEU A 78 15.50 -8.55 3.55
N PHE A 79 16.10 -7.58 4.23
CA PHE A 79 16.16 -6.20 3.77
C PHE A 79 16.93 -6.08 2.44
N ASN A 80 18.07 -6.75 2.31
CA ASN A 80 18.81 -6.77 1.06
C ASN A 80 18.06 -7.48 -0.06
N LEU A 81 17.34 -8.57 0.23
CA LEU A 81 16.45 -9.21 -0.74
C LEU A 81 15.36 -8.24 -1.24
N LEU A 82 14.83 -7.39 -0.36
CA LEU A 82 13.84 -6.37 -0.70
C LEU A 82 14.40 -5.27 -1.62
N VAL A 83 15.67 -4.88 -1.46
CA VAL A 83 16.25 -3.69 -2.10
C VAL A 83 17.19 -3.97 -3.26
N MET A 84 18.05 -4.98 -3.17
CA MET A 84 19.14 -5.18 -4.13
C MET A 84 18.71 -5.82 -5.46
N GLY A 85 17.56 -6.48 -5.51
CA GLY A 85 17.04 -7.11 -6.74
C GLY A 85 17.78 -8.38 -7.18
N ASN A 86 18.88 -8.76 -6.54
CA ASN A 86 19.69 -9.96 -6.84
C ASN A 86 19.21 -11.22 -6.11
N TRP A 87 17.91 -11.34 -5.86
CA TRP A 87 17.33 -12.41 -5.03
C TRP A 87 17.52 -13.82 -5.63
N GLN A 88 17.68 -13.92 -6.95
CA GLN A 88 17.86 -15.19 -7.66
C GLN A 88 19.21 -15.84 -7.33
N ILE A 89 20.26 -15.03 -7.15
CA ILE A 89 21.60 -15.53 -6.80
C ILE A 89 21.53 -16.16 -5.41
N TRP A 90 20.94 -15.44 -4.44
CA TRP A 90 20.85 -15.94 -3.07
C TRP A 90 19.93 -17.16 -2.98
N MET A 91 18.82 -17.17 -3.71
CA MET A 91 17.98 -18.34 -3.83
C MET A 91 18.75 -19.57 -4.34
N GLN A 92 19.60 -19.38 -5.36
CA GLN A 92 20.40 -20.46 -5.94
C GLN A 92 21.52 -20.93 -4.99
N ASP A 93 22.17 -20.01 -4.29
CA ASP A 93 23.17 -20.33 -3.28
C ASP A 93 22.54 -21.15 -2.15
N TYR A 94 21.41 -20.70 -1.60
CA TYR A 94 20.69 -21.43 -0.56
C TYR A 94 20.15 -22.77 -1.04
N ALA A 95 19.71 -22.89 -2.30
CA ALA A 95 19.30 -24.18 -2.87
C ALA A 95 20.47 -25.16 -2.96
N THR A 96 21.67 -24.67 -3.28
CA THR A 96 22.91 -25.45 -3.30
C THR A 96 23.30 -25.90 -1.89
N LEU A 97 23.29 -24.97 -0.91
CA LEU A 97 23.63 -25.26 0.48
C LEU A 97 22.67 -26.23 1.18
N THR A 98 21.39 -26.17 0.83
CA THR A 98 20.36 -27.06 1.40
C THR A 98 20.21 -28.37 0.65
N GLY A 99 20.63 -28.42 -0.62
CA GLY A 99 20.43 -29.58 -1.50
C GLY A 99 18.97 -29.91 -1.80
N THR A 100 18.01 -29.01 -1.51
CA THR A 100 16.57 -29.26 -1.67
C THR A 100 15.86 -28.18 -2.48
N SER A 101 14.91 -28.60 -3.32
CA SER A 101 14.12 -27.68 -4.15
C SER A 101 13.07 -26.89 -3.36
N TRP A 102 12.78 -27.26 -2.10
CA TRP A 102 11.86 -26.51 -1.24
C TRP A 102 12.35 -25.10 -0.94
N THR A 103 13.66 -24.88 -1.01
CA THR A 103 14.28 -23.56 -0.85
C THR A 103 13.76 -22.55 -1.87
N TYR A 104 13.52 -22.96 -3.12
CA TYR A 104 12.94 -22.08 -4.14
C TYR A 104 11.59 -21.51 -3.72
N ALA A 105 10.74 -22.31 -3.06
CA ALA A 105 9.43 -21.87 -2.62
C ALA A 105 9.52 -20.71 -1.62
N TYR A 106 10.49 -20.74 -0.68
CA TYR A 106 10.70 -19.68 0.31
C TYR A 106 11.06 -18.33 -0.35
N PHE A 107 12.03 -18.32 -1.26
CA PHE A 107 12.48 -17.09 -1.91
C PHE A 107 11.44 -16.54 -2.90
N ILE A 108 10.80 -17.42 -3.68
CA ILE A 108 9.74 -17.02 -4.61
C ILE A 108 8.53 -16.47 -3.84
N SER A 109 8.10 -17.12 -2.76
CA SER A 109 6.96 -16.63 -1.97
C SER A 109 7.26 -15.30 -1.31
N PHE A 110 8.50 -15.10 -0.82
CA PHE A 110 8.93 -13.80 -0.30
C PHE A 110 8.84 -12.73 -1.39
N TYR A 111 9.41 -12.99 -2.57
CA TYR A 111 9.42 -12.06 -3.70
C TYR A 111 8.00 -11.67 -4.15
N LEU A 112 7.10 -12.65 -4.29
CA LEU A 112 5.71 -12.39 -4.69
C LEU A 112 4.97 -11.51 -3.65
N ILE A 113 5.12 -11.81 -2.36
CA ILE A 113 4.39 -11.10 -1.31
C ILE A 113 4.99 -9.71 -1.06
N THR A 114 6.30 -9.57 -0.93
CA THR A 114 6.91 -8.30 -0.53
C THR A 114 7.16 -7.38 -1.71
N ILE A 115 7.76 -7.88 -2.80
CA ILE A 115 8.17 -7.05 -3.93
C ILE A 115 7.01 -6.84 -4.90
N LEU A 116 6.38 -7.92 -5.38
CA LEU A 116 5.31 -7.76 -6.38
C LEU A 116 4.00 -7.21 -5.81
N LEU A 117 3.67 -7.54 -4.57
CA LEU A 117 2.43 -7.09 -3.94
C LEU A 117 2.64 -5.86 -3.06
N LEU A 118 3.37 -5.96 -1.95
CA LEU A 118 3.42 -4.89 -0.95
C LEU A 118 4.18 -3.64 -1.43
N LEU A 119 5.34 -3.80 -2.06
CA LEU A 119 6.13 -2.67 -2.56
C LEU A 119 5.40 -1.97 -3.70
N ASN A 120 4.80 -2.71 -4.64
CA ASN A 120 3.98 -2.12 -5.70
C ASN A 120 2.72 -1.44 -5.15
N LEU A 121 2.12 -1.94 -4.07
CA LEU A 121 1.02 -1.27 -3.38
C LEU A 121 1.46 0.07 -2.77
N ILE A 122 2.65 0.12 -2.17
CA ILE A 122 3.23 1.37 -1.68
C ILE A 122 3.47 2.35 -2.84
N VAL A 123 4.05 1.89 -3.95
CA VAL A 123 4.28 2.73 -5.13
C VAL A 123 2.95 3.28 -5.66
N ALA A 124 1.91 2.46 -5.75
CA ALA A 124 0.58 2.91 -6.17
C ALA A 124 0.02 3.98 -5.23
N PHE A 125 0.12 3.79 -3.91
CA PHE A 125 -0.33 4.77 -2.92
C PHE A 125 0.47 6.08 -2.98
N VAL A 126 1.79 6.01 -3.15
CA VAL A 126 2.66 7.18 -3.32
C VAL A 126 2.26 7.97 -4.57
N LEU A 127 2.06 7.28 -5.70
CA LEU A 127 1.61 7.91 -6.94
C LEU A 127 0.25 8.58 -6.76
N GLU A 128 -0.72 7.89 -6.14
CA GLU A 128 -2.04 8.46 -5.84
C GLU A 128 -1.92 9.74 -5.01
N ALA A 129 -1.14 9.73 -3.94
CA ALA A 129 -0.95 10.91 -3.11
C ALA A 129 -0.28 12.08 -3.87
N PHE A 130 0.66 11.79 -4.78
CA PHE A 130 1.26 12.81 -5.64
C PHE A 130 0.31 13.35 -6.73
N PHE A 131 -0.63 12.54 -7.24
CA PHE A 131 -1.61 12.98 -8.24
C PHE A 131 -2.80 13.74 -7.64
N PHE A 132 -3.21 13.42 -6.41
CA PHE A 132 -4.32 14.10 -5.72
C PHE A 132 -3.96 15.50 -5.19
N GLU A 133 -2.72 15.74 -4.75
CA GLU A 133 -2.29 17.05 -4.22
C GLU A 133 -2.36 18.22 -5.25
N PRO A 134 -2.02 18.06 -6.55
CA PRO A 134 -2.17 19.12 -7.54
C PRO A 134 -3.63 19.41 -7.96
N GLU A 135 -4.56 18.46 -7.87
CA GLU A 135 -5.98 18.71 -8.20
C GLU A 135 -6.63 19.68 -7.20
N LEU A 136 -6.22 19.64 -5.92
CA LEU A 136 -6.67 20.57 -4.89
C LEU A 136 -6.03 21.97 -5.02
N GLY A 137 -4.82 22.06 -5.60
CA GLY A 137 -4.14 23.33 -5.87
C GLY A 137 -4.63 24.05 -7.13
N SER A 138 -5.23 23.32 -8.07
CA SER A 138 -6.01 23.91 -9.14
C SER A 138 -7.42 24.24 -8.64
N SER A 139 -7.78 25.52 -8.61
CA SER A 139 -9.10 26.05 -8.23
C SER A 139 -10.32 25.37 -8.92
N ASP A 140 -10.10 24.46 -9.87
CA ASP A 140 -11.10 23.74 -10.65
C ASP A 140 -11.58 22.43 -9.97
N GLY A 141 -10.75 21.80 -9.11
CA GLY A 141 -11.06 20.51 -8.45
C GLY A 141 -12.01 20.64 -7.26
N GLU A 142 -11.74 21.59 -6.36
CA GLU A 142 -12.63 21.91 -5.23
C GLU A 142 -14.02 22.38 -5.70
N THR A 143 -14.06 23.12 -6.81
CA THR A 143 -15.32 23.60 -7.41
C THR A 143 -16.20 22.43 -7.86
N LYS A 144 -15.63 21.37 -8.44
CA LYS A 144 -16.39 20.19 -8.91
C LYS A 144 -16.93 19.35 -7.76
N ILE A 145 -16.11 19.03 -6.75
CA ILE A 145 -16.55 18.22 -5.60
C ILE A 145 -17.60 19.00 -4.79
N GLN A 146 -17.40 20.29 -4.56
CA GLN A 146 -18.34 21.13 -3.83
C GLN A 146 -19.64 21.39 -4.62
N GLN A 147 -19.58 21.45 -5.97
CA GLN A 147 -20.76 21.49 -6.84
C GLN A 147 -21.55 20.17 -6.83
N VAL A 148 -20.89 19.01 -6.86
CA VAL A 148 -21.57 17.70 -6.78
C VAL A 148 -22.27 17.51 -5.44
N VAL A 149 -21.62 17.90 -4.33
CA VAL A 149 -22.21 17.84 -2.98
C VAL A 149 -23.36 18.85 -2.84
N ARG A 150 -23.22 20.10 -3.33
CA ARG A 150 -24.32 21.09 -3.36
C ARG A 150 -25.48 20.63 -4.24
N GLN A 151 -25.23 20.07 -5.43
CA GLN A 151 -26.29 19.58 -6.31
C GLN A 151 -27.04 18.42 -5.66
N ARG A 152 -26.36 17.44 -5.05
CA ARG A 152 -27.03 16.34 -4.33
C ARG A 152 -27.92 16.83 -3.18
N GLY A 153 -27.46 17.81 -2.40
CA GLY A 153 -28.28 18.42 -1.34
C GLY A 153 -29.50 19.20 -1.88
N THR A 154 -29.32 19.94 -2.97
CA THR A 154 -30.39 20.80 -3.55
C THR A 154 -31.45 19.98 -4.29
N ILE A 155 -31.06 18.88 -4.95
CA ILE A 155 -31.99 17.96 -5.63
C ILE A 155 -32.90 17.28 -4.62
N GLY A 156 -32.36 16.85 -3.47
CA GLY A 156 -33.14 16.25 -2.39
C GLY A 156 -34.19 17.20 -1.80
N ILE A 157 -33.81 18.46 -1.57
CA ILE A 157 -34.71 19.49 -1.01
C ILE A 157 -35.81 19.88 -2.01
N LYS A 158 -35.47 20.08 -3.30
CA LYS A 158 -36.46 20.38 -4.34
C LYS A 158 -37.45 19.24 -4.54
N LYS A 159 -37.00 17.99 -4.53
CA LYS A 159 -37.87 16.81 -4.70
C LYS A 159 -38.85 16.65 -3.53
N ARG A 160 -38.43 16.99 -2.31
CA ARG A 160 -39.30 17.01 -1.13
C ARG A 160 -40.33 18.14 -1.20
N SER A 161 -39.91 19.35 -1.57
CA SER A 161 -40.81 20.50 -1.72
C SER A 161 -41.89 20.27 -2.78
N HIS A 162 -41.53 19.71 -3.94
CA HIS A 162 -42.48 19.41 -5.01
C HIS A 162 -43.51 18.33 -4.61
N ARG A 163 -43.10 17.33 -3.80
CA ARG A 163 -44.04 16.35 -3.25
C ARG A 163 -45.02 16.96 -2.26
N VAL A 164 -44.54 17.87 -1.41
CA VAL A 164 -45.40 18.57 -0.44
C VAL A 164 -46.43 19.44 -1.18
N ASP A 165 -46.03 20.19 -2.20
CA ASP A 165 -46.96 21.04 -2.98
C ASP A 165 -48.02 20.21 -3.72
N MET A 166 -47.62 19.07 -4.28
CA MET A 166 -48.55 18.14 -4.95
C MET A 166 -49.60 17.57 -3.99
N ILE A 167 -49.20 17.18 -2.77
CA ILE A 167 -50.12 16.67 -1.75
C ILE A 167 -51.07 17.77 -1.28
N LEU A 168 -50.56 18.99 -1.07
CA LEU A 168 -51.37 20.14 -0.67
C LEU A 168 -52.44 20.48 -1.71
N ARG A 169 -52.08 20.49 -3.00
CA ARG A 169 -53.05 20.70 -4.10
C ARG A 169 -54.10 19.61 -4.15
N HIS A 170 -53.72 18.34 -3.94
CA HIS A 170 -54.68 17.24 -3.90
C HIS A 170 -55.66 17.39 -2.73
N MET A 171 -55.17 17.73 -1.54
CA MET A 171 -56.00 17.96 -0.33
C MET A 171 -56.96 19.15 -0.50
N LEU A 172 -56.48 20.25 -1.07
CA LEU A 172 -57.30 21.42 -1.39
C LEU A 172 -58.36 21.10 -2.46
N SER A 173 -58.02 20.29 -3.46
CA SER A 173 -58.96 19.89 -4.51
C SER A 173 -60.03 18.90 -4.02
N SER A 174 -59.72 18.04 -3.03
CA SER A 174 -60.71 17.15 -2.42
C SER A 174 -61.70 17.89 -1.52
N GLU A 175 -61.27 18.98 -0.86
CA GLU A 175 -62.17 19.85 -0.08
C GLU A 175 -63.07 20.71 -0.97
N LEU A 176 -62.55 21.17 -2.13
CA LEU A 176 -63.34 21.98 -3.07
C LEU A 176 -64.49 21.19 -3.71
N HIS A 177 -64.35 19.87 -3.84
CA HIS A 177 -65.37 18.98 -4.41
C HIS A 177 -66.44 18.54 -3.41
N HIS A 178 -66.32 18.92 -2.14
CA HIS A 178 -67.26 18.55 -1.07
C HIS A 178 -68.11 19.71 -0.54
N SER A 179 -68.00 20.92 -1.09
CA SER A 179 -68.97 21.98 -0.78
C SER A 179 -70.30 21.68 -1.49
N PRO A 180 -71.41 21.44 -0.76
CA PRO A 180 -72.71 21.28 -1.38
C PRO A 180 -73.12 22.62 -2.02
N PRO A 181 -73.81 22.62 -3.18
CA PRO A 181 -74.32 23.85 -3.74
C PRO A 181 -75.37 24.43 -2.77
N SER A 182 -75.15 25.66 -2.30
CA SER A 182 -76.20 26.54 -1.81
C SER A 182 -77.01 27.06 -3.01
N PRO A 183 -78.33 27.29 -2.93
CA PRO A 183 -79.24 27.35 -1.77
C PRO A 183 -80.23 26.17 -1.64
#